data_AF-A0A5C9C3V5-F1
#
_entry.id   AF-A0A5C9C3V5-F1
#
_cell.length_a   1.000
_cell.length_b   1.000
_cell.length_c   1.000
_cell.angle_alpha   90.00
_cell.angle_beta   90.00
_cell.angle_gamma   90.00
#
_symmetry.space_group_name_H-M   'P 1'
#
loop_
_entity.id
_entity.type
_entity.pdbx_description
1 polymer ?
#
loop_
_entity_poly.entity_id
_entity_poly.type
_entity_poly.pdbx_seq_one_letter_code
_entity_poly.pdbx_strand_id
1 'polypeptide(L)'
;MNRPLNVLTMALCFFALLGSKDILAADLKQHLIAAIDAPNGRSGGDLSGPMADFFKAQTRSSNPVKVQVRTLSKFAEAGCARLEATLMQDAVPTQEGKLIPFAIRYELNLCRNGQPPTEGIDLDAASRALSREAPRQR
;
A
#
# COMPACT_ATOMS: atom_id res chain seq x y z
N MET A 1 -25.56 -58.69 -1.83
CA MET A 1 -25.41 -58.15 -3.20
C MET A 1 -24.98 -56.70 -3.05
N ASN A 2 -23.66 -56.48 -3.11
CA ASN A 2 -23.02 -55.18 -2.88
C ASN A 2 -23.17 -54.30 -4.12
N ARG A 3 -23.58 -53.04 -3.95
CA ARG A 3 -23.22 -51.96 -4.89
C ARG A 3 -22.68 -50.76 -4.11
N PRO A 4 -21.61 -50.14 -4.62
CA PRO A 4 -20.65 -49.40 -3.83
C PRO A 4 -21.09 -47.97 -3.53
N LEU A 5 -20.65 -47.51 -2.35
CA LEU A 5 -20.68 -46.14 -1.86
C LEU A 5 -20.09 -45.21 -2.91
N ASN A 6 -20.92 -44.31 -3.45
CA ASN A 6 -20.52 -43.36 -4.48
C ASN A 6 -19.64 -42.28 -3.84
N VAL A 7 -18.33 -42.48 -3.92
CA VAL A 7 -17.27 -41.53 -3.55
C VAL A 7 -17.31 -40.37 -4.54
N LEU A 8 -18.26 -39.45 -4.37
CA LEU A 8 -18.24 -38.17 -5.08
C LEU A 8 -18.82 -37.03 -4.23
N THR A 9 -18.62 -37.12 -2.92
CA THR A 9 -18.69 -35.96 -2.03
C THR A 9 -17.24 -35.54 -1.76
N MET A 10 -16.96 -34.23 -1.79
CA MET A 10 -15.73 -33.60 -1.26
C MET A 10 -14.59 -33.28 -2.26
N ALA A 11 -14.85 -32.41 -3.26
CA ALA A 11 -13.75 -31.81 -4.03
C ALA A 11 -13.99 -30.37 -4.57
N LEU A 12 -14.86 -29.56 -3.95
CA LEU A 12 -15.20 -28.22 -4.47
C LEU A 12 -15.25 -27.07 -3.44
N CYS A 13 -14.63 -27.22 -2.26
CA CYS A 13 -14.62 -26.17 -1.22
C CYS A 13 -13.24 -25.59 -0.85
N PHE A 14 -12.17 -25.85 -1.61
CA PHE A 14 -10.80 -25.44 -1.22
C PHE A 14 -10.10 -24.43 -2.16
N PHE A 15 -10.84 -23.53 -2.82
CA PHE A 15 -10.24 -22.53 -3.71
C PHE A 15 -10.69 -21.08 -3.48
N ALA A 16 -11.03 -20.68 -2.25
CA ALA A 16 -11.49 -19.32 -1.96
C ALA A 16 -10.79 -18.61 -0.79
N LEU A 17 -9.55 -18.98 -0.42
CA LEU A 17 -8.81 -18.34 0.68
C LEU A 17 -7.36 -17.96 0.34
N LEU A 18 -7.09 -17.53 -0.90
CA LEU A 18 -5.79 -16.97 -1.28
C LEU A 18 -5.96 -15.53 -1.74
N GLY A 19 -6.06 -14.59 -0.80
CA GLY A 19 -6.23 -13.18 -1.16
C GLY A 19 -6.20 -12.11 -0.08
N SER A 20 -5.73 -12.37 1.16
CA SER A 20 -5.51 -11.28 2.12
C SER A 20 -4.19 -10.57 1.83
N LYS A 21 -4.10 -9.81 0.73
CA LYS A 21 -2.92 -9.01 0.41
C LYS A 21 -3.30 -7.53 0.44
N ASP A 22 -2.82 -6.83 1.47
CA ASP A 22 -2.77 -5.36 1.60
C ASP A 22 -4.09 -4.58 1.45
N ILE A 23 -5.12 -4.96 2.20
CA ILE A 23 -6.41 -4.22 2.19
C ILE A 23 -6.23 -2.79 2.73
N LEU A 24 -5.30 -2.57 3.68
CA LEU A 24 -5.17 -1.28 4.35
C LEU A 24 -4.82 -0.15 3.37
N ALA A 25 -3.83 -0.34 2.52
CA ALA A 25 -3.28 0.71 1.65
C ALA A 25 -3.70 0.58 0.17
N ALA A 26 -4.70 -0.26 -0.13
CA ALA A 26 -5.07 -0.61 -1.50
C ALA A 26 -5.38 0.64 -2.36
N ASP A 27 -6.15 1.59 -1.82
CA ASP A 27 -6.55 2.80 -2.53
C ASP A 27 -5.37 3.76 -2.75
N LEU A 28 -4.55 3.96 -1.70
CA LEU A 28 -3.32 4.74 -1.81
C LEU A 28 -2.37 4.15 -2.87
N LYS A 29 -2.25 2.82 -2.93
CA LYS A 29 -1.46 2.13 -3.95
C LYS A 29 -1.97 2.42 -5.36
N GLN A 30 -3.29 2.51 -5.57
CA GLN A 30 -3.84 2.89 -6.88
C GLN A 30 -3.41 4.30 -7.27
N HIS A 31 -3.46 5.27 -6.35
CA HIS A 31 -2.99 6.63 -6.64
C HIS A 31 -1.50 6.67 -6.99
N LEU A 32 -0.68 5.88 -6.29
CA LEU A 32 0.75 5.76 -6.58
C LEU A 32 1.02 5.19 -7.97
N ILE A 33 0.36 4.07 -8.31
CA ILE A 33 0.50 3.45 -9.64
C ILE A 33 -0.02 4.37 -10.75
N ALA A 34 -1.14 5.06 -10.52
CA ALA A 34 -1.68 6.02 -11.48
C ALA A 34 -0.69 7.16 -11.78
N ALA A 35 0.08 7.64 -10.79
CA ALA A 35 1.11 8.65 -11.02
C ALA A 35 2.33 8.12 -11.81
N ILE A 36 2.66 6.83 -11.68
CA ILE A 36 3.69 6.16 -12.51
C ILE A 36 3.23 6.13 -13.97
N ASP A 37 1.96 5.77 -14.20
CA ASP A 37 1.39 5.59 -15.53
C ASP A 37 1.02 6.94 -16.21
N ALA A 38 0.78 8.00 -15.43
CA ALA A 38 0.37 9.30 -15.94
C ALA A 38 1.47 10.01 -16.75
N PRO A 39 1.17 10.56 -17.95
CA PRO A 39 2.14 11.30 -18.77
C PRO A 39 2.73 12.53 -18.06
N ASN A 40 1.91 13.21 -17.23
CA ASN A 40 2.34 14.35 -16.43
C ASN A 40 2.95 13.95 -15.08
N GLY A 41 3.01 12.65 -14.77
CA GLY A 41 3.55 12.12 -13.53
C GLY A 41 2.73 12.49 -12.28
N ARG A 42 1.41 12.70 -12.39
CA ARG A 42 0.58 13.14 -11.27
C ARG A 42 -0.69 12.30 -11.13
N SER A 43 -1.11 12.10 -9.89
CA SER A 43 -2.41 11.52 -9.53
C SER A 43 -2.91 12.20 -8.26
N GLY A 44 -4.22 12.21 -8.03
CA GLY A 44 -4.79 12.72 -6.80
C GLY A 44 -6.29 12.48 -6.71
N GLY A 45 -6.84 12.73 -5.53
CA GLY A 45 -8.26 12.52 -5.24
C GLY A 45 -8.52 12.39 -3.76
N ASP A 46 -9.64 11.75 -3.44
CA ASP A 46 -10.06 11.45 -2.08
C ASP A 46 -9.65 10.03 -1.76
N LEU A 47 -8.96 9.85 -0.65
CA LEU A 47 -8.62 8.54 -0.14
C LEU A 47 -9.84 7.94 0.57
N SER A 48 -10.04 6.65 0.34
CA SER A 48 -11.14 5.85 0.88
C SER A 48 -10.65 4.56 1.53
N GLY A 49 -11.57 3.83 2.16
CA GLY A 49 -11.29 2.55 2.79
C GLY A 49 -10.41 2.66 4.06
N PRO A 50 -9.78 1.56 4.49
CA PRO A 50 -9.17 1.49 5.81
C PRO A 50 -8.03 2.47 6.05
N MET A 51 -7.26 2.86 5.03
CA MET A 51 -6.22 3.91 5.19
C MET A 51 -6.84 5.27 5.51
N ALA A 52 -7.95 5.62 4.85
CA ALA A 52 -8.65 6.87 5.12
C ALA A 52 -9.24 6.87 6.54
N ASP A 53 -9.80 5.74 6.96
CA ASP A 53 -10.33 5.56 8.32
C ASP A 53 -9.23 5.66 9.38
N PHE A 54 -8.07 5.03 9.12
CA PHE A 54 -6.89 5.15 9.98
C PHE A 54 -6.42 6.59 10.10
N PHE A 55 -6.33 7.31 8.98
CA PHE A 55 -5.88 8.70 8.98
C PHE A 55 -6.86 9.61 9.74
N LYS A 56 -8.17 9.44 9.52
CA LYS A 56 -9.24 10.13 10.27
C LYS A 56 -9.15 9.86 11.77
N ALA A 57 -8.89 8.61 12.17
CA ALA A 57 -8.73 8.26 13.57
C ALA A 57 -7.50 8.95 14.19
N GLN A 58 -6.39 9.01 13.45
CA GLN A 58 -5.14 9.63 13.91
C GLN A 58 -5.25 11.15 14.04
N THR A 59 -5.87 11.81 13.07
CA THR A 59 -6.04 13.28 13.09
C THR A 59 -7.23 13.72 13.94
N ARG A 60 -8.17 12.82 14.22
CA ARG A 60 -9.46 13.11 14.87
C ARG A 60 -10.35 14.08 14.06
N SER A 61 -10.15 14.15 12.75
CA SER A 61 -11.03 14.88 11.82
C SER A 61 -11.93 13.92 11.04
N SER A 62 -13.19 14.29 10.86
CA SER A 62 -14.16 13.56 10.04
C SER A 62 -14.14 13.99 8.56
N ASN A 63 -13.40 15.04 8.21
CA ASN A 63 -13.32 15.55 6.84
C ASN A 63 -12.68 14.54 5.88
N PRO A 64 -12.91 14.66 4.56
CA PRO A 64 -12.26 13.81 3.57
C PRO A 64 -10.72 13.88 3.66
N VAL A 65 -10.07 12.73 3.50
CA VAL A 65 -8.61 12.65 3.39
C VAL A 65 -8.28 12.80 1.92
N LYS A 66 -7.50 13.81 1.55
CA LYS A 66 -7.07 14.04 0.17
C LYS A 66 -5.68 13.46 -0.03
N VAL A 67 -5.44 12.88 -1.21
CA VAL A 67 -4.12 12.42 -1.64
C VAL A 67 -3.68 13.17 -2.90
N GLN A 68 -2.41 13.55 -2.94
CA GLN A 68 -1.73 14.01 -4.14
C GLN A 68 -0.43 13.26 -4.28
N VAL A 69 -0.21 12.67 -5.45
CA VAL A 69 1.02 11.97 -5.79
C VAL A 69 1.68 12.67 -6.95
N ARG A 70 3.00 12.86 -6.85
CA ARG A 70 3.85 13.33 -7.95
C ARG A 70 5.05 12.41 -8.15
N THR A 71 5.39 12.17 -9.40
CA THR A 71 6.62 11.50 -9.81
C THR A 71 7.78 12.50 -9.72
N LEU A 72 8.78 12.18 -8.90
CA LEU A 72 9.99 12.99 -8.72
C LEU A 72 11.04 12.65 -9.77
N SER A 73 11.25 11.35 -10.00
CA SER A 73 12.18 10.83 -10.99
C SER A 73 11.76 9.43 -11.43
N LYS A 74 12.23 9.00 -12.60
CA LYS A 74 12.07 7.62 -13.08
C LYS A 74 13.38 6.86 -12.90
N PHE A 75 13.28 5.59 -12.56
CA PHE A 75 14.42 4.67 -12.52
C PHE A 75 14.71 4.14 -13.94
N ALA A 76 15.85 3.48 -14.14
CA ALA A 76 16.16 2.88 -15.44
C ALA A 76 15.26 1.64 -15.71
N GLU A 77 14.87 0.94 -14.64
CA GLU A 77 13.89 -0.14 -14.64
C GLU A 77 12.51 0.38 -15.06
N ALA A 78 11.97 -0.20 -16.14
CA ALA A 78 10.73 0.25 -16.73
C ALA A 78 9.56 0.11 -15.75
N GLY A 79 8.77 1.17 -15.61
CA GLY A 79 7.63 1.21 -14.70
C GLY A 79 8.00 1.43 -13.23
N CYS A 80 9.25 1.83 -12.94
CA CYS A 80 9.68 2.20 -11.60
C CYS A 80 9.92 3.72 -11.48
N ALA A 81 9.48 4.31 -10.37
CA ALA A 81 9.64 5.73 -10.11
C ALA A 81 9.87 6.04 -8.63
N ARG A 82 10.55 7.17 -8.37
CA ARG A 82 10.53 7.82 -7.06
C ARG A 82 9.32 8.74 -7.03
N LEU A 83 8.46 8.54 -6.05
CA LEU A 83 7.19 9.25 -5.88
C LEU A 83 7.23 10.06 -4.59
N GLU A 84 6.60 11.23 -4.58
CA GLU A 84 6.15 11.90 -3.36
C GLU A 84 4.63 11.73 -3.27
N ALA A 85 4.15 11.29 -2.11
CA ALA A 85 2.74 11.29 -1.77
C ALA A 85 2.49 12.27 -0.62
N THR A 86 1.51 13.14 -0.81
CA THR A 86 1.03 14.10 0.16
C THR A 86 -0.39 13.71 0.57
N LEU A 87 -0.58 13.37 1.84
CA LEU A 87 -1.89 13.14 2.45
C LEU A 87 -2.29 14.40 3.22
N MET A 88 -3.50 14.91 2.97
CA MET A 88 -4.01 16.15 3.56
C MET A 88 -5.38 15.94 4.15
N GLN A 89 -5.67 16.67 5.21
CA GLN A 89 -7.01 16.73 5.79
C GLN A 89 -7.23 18.07 6.48
N ASP A 90 -8.42 18.62 6.27
CA ASP A 90 -8.85 19.86 6.89
C ASP A 90 -9.50 19.62 8.26
N ALA A 91 -9.67 20.71 9.01
CA ALA A 91 -10.33 20.73 10.31
C ALA A 91 -9.77 19.73 11.33
N VAL A 92 -8.44 19.59 11.37
CA VAL A 92 -7.76 18.77 12.37
C VAL A 92 -7.69 19.55 13.69
N PRO A 93 -8.23 19.01 14.80
CA PRO A 93 -8.23 19.68 16.09
C PRO A 93 -6.84 19.68 16.74
N THR A 94 -6.40 20.85 17.20
CA THR A 94 -5.20 21.02 18.02
C THR A 94 -5.53 20.96 19.51
N GLN A 95 -4.50 20.82 20.36
CA GLN A 95 -4.68 20.85 21.83
C GLN A 95 -5.21 22.19 22.34
N GLU A 96 -5.00 23.27 21.57
CA GLU A 96 -5.47 24.63 21.86
C GLU A 96 -6.93 24.86 21.41
N GLY A 97 -7.59 23.83 20.85
CA GLY A 97 -8.97 23.91 20.38
C GLY A 97 -9.14 24.54 18.99
N LYS A 98 -8.05 24.91 18.31
CA LYS A 98 -8.09 25.42 16.93
C LYS A 98 -8.26 24.27 15.94
N LEU A 99 -8.97 24.52 14.85
CA LEU A 99 -9.04 23.64 13.68
C LEU A 99 -8.02 24.11 12.62
N ILE A 100 -7.14 23.21 12.18
CA ILE A 100 -6.11 23.53 11.19
C ILE A 100 -6.14 22.57 9.99
N PRO A 101 -5.66 23.00 8.82
CA PRO A 101 -5.25 22.06 7.78
C PRO A 101 -4.02 21.29 8.23
N PHE A 102 -4.01 19.98 7.98
CA PHE A 102 -2.89 19.10 8.27
C PHE A 102 -2.45 18.38 7.00
N ALA A 103 -1.14 18.24 6.82
CA ALA A 103 -0.57 17.52 5.70
C ALA A 103 0.68 16.74 6.12
N ILE A 104 0.80 15.51 5.64
CA ILE A 104 2.04 14.74 5.70
C ILE A 104 2.54 14.46 4.30
N ARG A 105 3.86 14.51 4.13
CA ARG A 105 4.54 14.22 2.88
C ARG A 105 5.55 13.12 3.11
N TYR A 106 5.53 12.12 2.25
CA TYR A 106 6.50 11.05 2.27
C TYR A 106 6.91 10.70 0.85
N GLU A 107 8.15 10.26 0.70
CA GLU A 107 8.70 9.80 -0.55
C GLU A 107 8.95 8.30 -0.49
N LEU A 108 8.75 7.64 -1.63
CA LEU A 108 9.01 6.21 -1.77
C LEU A 108 9.43 5.87 -3.19
N ASN A 109 10.23 4.81 -3.29
CA ASN A 109 10.60 4.21 -4.56
C ASN A 109 9.67 3.03 -4.81
N LEU A 110 8.94 3.05 -5.93
CA LEU A 110 7.91 2.05 -6.22
C LEU A 110 7.88 1.73 -7.70
N CYS A 111 7.77 0.44 -8.00
CA CYS A 111 7.48 -0.09 -9.32
C CYS A 111 5.99 -0.35 -9.50
N ARG A 112 5.54 -0.38 -10.76
CA ARG A 112 4.14 -0.63 -11.13
C ARG A 112 3.57 -1.94 -10.56
N ASN A 113 4.42 -2.95 -10.37
CA ASN A 113 4.07 -4.22 -9.74
C ASN A 113 3.94 -4.13 -8.19
N GLY A 114 4.24 -2.98 -7.60
CA GLY A 114 4.21 -2.72 -6.17
C GLY A 114 5.49 -3.10 -5.41
N GLN A 115 6.52 -3.58 -6.09
CA GLN A 115 7.82 -3.89 -5.51
C GLN A 115 8.74 -2.65 -5.50
N PRO A 116 9.78 -2.61 -4.64
CA PRO A 116 10.84 -1.63 -4.77
C PRO A 116 11.63 -1.84 -6.09
N PRO A 117 12.23 -0.79 -6.67
CA PRO A 117 13.15 -0.95 -7.79
C PRO A 117 14.37 -1.76 -7.37
N THR A 118 14.94 -2.52 -8.30
CA THR A 118 16.18 -3.27 -8.06
C THR A 118 17.40 -2.36 -7.91
N GLU A 119 17.33 -1.18 -8.56
CA GLU A 119 18.33 -0.12 -8.43
C GLU A 119 18.43 0.38 -6.99
N GLY A 120 19.64 0.31 -6.42
CA GLY A 120 19.91 0.78 -5.06
C GLY A 120 19.58 -0.21 -3.94
N ILE A 121 19.22 -1.46 -4.26
CA ILE A 121 19.13 -2.54 -3.26
C ILE A 121 20.53 -3.11 -3.01
N ASP A 122 21.02 -2.97 -1.77
CA ASP A 122 22.20 -3.70 -1.27
C ASP A 122 21.79 -5.13 -0.90
N LEU A 123 22.12 -6.08 -1.77
CA LEU A 123 21.80 -7.50 -1.60
C LEU A 123 22.49 -8.12 -0.38
N ASP A 124 23.68 -7.64 -0.02
CA ASP A 124 24.41 -8.12 1.15
C ASP A 124 23.75 -7.63 2.43
N ALA A 125 23.32 -6.37 2.47
CA ALA A 125 22.53 -5.84 3.58
C ALA A 125 21.19 -6.56 3.72
N ALA A 126 20.48 -6.79 2.62
CA ALA A 126 19.22 -7.53 2.61
C ALA A 126 19.41 -8.97 3.13
N SER A 127 20.43 -9.67 2.66
CA SER A 127 20.76 -11.03 3.11
C SER A 127 21.09 -11.09 4.62
N ARG A 128 21.86 -10.12 5.12
CA ARG A 128 22.13 -10.00 6.57
C ARG A 128 20.87 -9.79 7.40
N ALA A 129 19.93 -8.96 6.93
CA ALA A 129 18.67 -8.72 7.63
C ALA A 129 17.80 -9.98 7.68
N LEU A 130 17.64 -10.67 6.55
CA LEU A 130 16.87 -11.91 6.45
C LEU A 130 17.49 -13.04 7.30
N SER A 131 18.81 -13.12 7.37
CA SER A 131 19.53 -14.14 8.16
C SER A 131 19.40 -13.93 9.68
N ARG A 132 19.14 -12.69 10.14
CA ARG A 132 18.90 -12.40 11.57
C ARG A 132 17.49 -12.80 12.02
N GLU A 133 16.53 -12.81 11.12
CA GLU A 133 15.12 -13.15 11.38
C GLU A 133 14.85 -14.66 11.38
N ALA A 134 15.78 -15.48 10.86
CA ALA A 134 15.63 -16.93 10.87
C ALA A 134 15.67 -17.46 12.32
N PRO A 135 14.64 -18.23 12.78
CA PRO A 135 14.66 -18.81 14.11
C PRO A 135 15.89 -19.72 14.23
N ARG A 136 16.71 -19.55 15.27
CA ARG A 136 17.65 -20.60 15.67
C ARG A 136 16.82 -21.81 16.06
N GLN A 137 16.70 -22.79 15.16
CA GLN A 137 16.25 -24.12 15.51
C GLN A 137 17.23 -24.64 16.56
N ARG A 138 16.76 -24.74 17.81
CA ARG A 138 17.45 -25.36 18.92
C ARG A 138 16.80 -26.71 19.17
#